data_AF-A0A7L2EV92-F1
#
_entry.id   AF-A0A7L2EV92-F1
#
_cell.length_a   1.000
_cell.length_b   1.000
_cell.length_c   1.000
_cell.angle_alpha   90.00
_cell.angle_beta   90.00
_cell.angle_gamma   90.00
#
_symmetry.space_group_name_H-M   'P 1'
#
loop_
_entity.id
_entity.type
_entity.pdbx_description
1 polymer ?
#
loop_
_entity_poly.entity_id
_entity_poly.type
_entity_poly.pdbx_seq_one_letter_code
_entity_poly.pdbx_strand_id
1 'polypeptide(L)'
;RYDFVEVEEPSDGTVLGRWCGSSTVPSRQISKGNQIRIRFVSDEYFPSEPGFCIHYTLLMPHHTEAPSPSLLPPSALPLDVLNNAVAGFSTVEDLIRYLEPERWQLDLEDLYRPTWQLLGKAYIHGRKSRVVDLNLLKEEARLYSCTPRNFSVSLREELKRTDTIFWPLCLLVKRCGGNCACCQQSCNECQCVPTKVTKKYHEVLQLKPRIGVRGLHKSLTDVPLEHHEECDCVCKRNTEG
;
A
#
# COMPACT_ATOMS: atom_id res chain seq x y z
N ARG A 1 -2.48 52.36 -25.07
CA ARG A 1 -2.03 51.03 -25.52
C ARG A 1 -2.78 50.04 -24.66
N TYR A 2 -3.75 49.35 -25.24
CA TYR A 2 -4.85 48.73 -24.48
C TYR A 2 -4.63 47.24 -24.23
N ASP A 3 -4.00 46.54 -25.17
CA ASP A 3 -3.72 45.12 -25.02
C ASP A 3 -2.30 44.87 -24.49
N PHE A 4 -2.17 44.04 -23.46
CA PHE A 4 -0.89 43.63 -22.92
C PHE A 4 -0.94 42.24 -22.26
N VAL A 5 0.20 41.58 -22.24
CA VAL A 5 0.46 40.42 -21.38
C VAL A 5 1.24 40.88 -20.17
N GLU A 6 0.77 40.47 -19.00
CA GLU A 6 1.39 40.66 -17.70
C GLU A 6 1.83 39.31 -17.14
N VAL A 7 3.03 39.25 -16.59
CA VAL A 7 3.55 38.07 -15.90
C VAL A 7 3.81 38.45 -14.45
N GLU A 8 3.25 37.67 -13.53
CA GLU A 8 3.28 37.90 -12.09
C GLU A 8 3.81 36.67 -11.35
N GLU A 9 4.51 36.94 -10.26
CA GLU A 9 4.92 35.94 -9.28
C GLU A 9 3.78 35.77 -8.26
N PRO A 10 3.12 34.59 -8.19
CA PRO A 10 1.97 34.40 -7.31
C PRO A 10 2.32 34.43 -5.82
N SER A 11 3.58 34.12 -5.48
CA SER A 11 4.02 33.98 -4.09
C SER A 11 4.05 35.31 -3.34
N ASP A 12 4.38 36.41 -4.02
CA ASP A 12 4.47 37.75 -3.43
C ASP A 12 3.66 38.82 -4.21
N GLY A 13 3.02 38.44 -5.32
CA GLY A 13 2.27 39.35 -6.19
C GLY A 13 3.14 40.28 -7.03
N THR A 14 4.44 40.03 -7.13
CA THR A 14 5.36 40.88 -7.88
C THR A 14 5.10 40.76 -9.38
N VAL A 15 4.90 41.89 -10.06
CA VAL A 15 4.79 41.93 -11.52
C VAL A 15 6.20 41.85 -12.13
N LEU A 16 6.53 40.72 -12.76
CA LEU A 16 7.80 40.49 -13.46
C LEU A 16 7.92 41.33 -14.73
N GLY A 17 6.79 41.62 -15.39
CA GLY A 17 6.75 42.58 -16.49
C GLY A 17 5.42 42.66 -17.22
N ARG A 18 5.30 43.67 -18.10
CA ARG A 18 4.15 43.92 -18.98
C ARG A 18 4.62 44.19 -20.41
N TRP A 19 3.99 43.55 -21.40
CA TRP A 19 4.38 43.65 -22.81
C TRP A 19 3.18 43.81 -23.74
N CYS A 20 3.30 44.68 -24.73
CA CYS A 20 2.20 45.08 -25.63
C CYS A 20 2.59 45.02 -27.12
N GLY A 21 3.33 43.97 -27.53
CA GLY A 21 3.68 43.65 -28.93
C GLY A 21 4.60 44.63 -29.68
N SER A 22 4.87 45.78 -29.08
CA SER A 22 5.63 46.89 -29.66
C SER A 22 6.98 47.13 -28.99
N SER A 23 7.28 46.35 -27.95
CA SER A 23 8.56 46.26 -27.28
C SER A 23 9.33 45.02 -27.77
N THR A 24 10.65 45.07 -27.66
CA THR A 24 11.52 43.91 -27.94
C THR A 24 11.09 42.70 -27.11
N VAL A 25 11.25 41.49 -27.68
CA VAL A 25 10.98 40.23 -26.99
C VAL A 25 11.67 40.26 -25.61
N PRO A 26 10.94 39.99 -24.51
CA PRO A 26 11.53 40.03 -23.18
C PRO A 26 12.68 39.03 -23.05
N SER A 27 13.70 39.44 -22.29
CA SER A 27 14.70 38.53 -21.75
C SER A 27 14.01 37.41 -20.95
N ARG A 28 14.67 36.26 -20.85
CA ARG A 28 14.17 35.09 -20.10
C ARG A 28 13.74 35.49 -18.68
N GLN A 29 12.46 35.30 -18.36
CA GLN A 29 11.92 35.46 -17.02
C GLN A 29 12.03 34.13 -16.28
N ILE A 30 12.50 34.17 -15.03
CA ILE A 30 12.63 32.98 -14.17
C ILE A 30 11.82 33.25 -12.91
N SER A 31 10.79 32.44 -12.68
CA SER A 31 10.02 32.49 -11.44
C SER A 31 10.88 32.01 -10.27
N LYS A 32 10.65 32.60 -9.09
CA LYS A 32 11.29 32.16 -7.84
C LYS A 32 10.63 30.90 -7.27
N GLY A 33 9.40 30.60 -7.69
CA GLY A 33 8.60 29.48 -7.20
C GLY A 33 8.32 28.42 -8.25
N ASN A 34 7.40 27.51 -7.91
CA ASN A 34 6.88 26.48 -8.81
C ASN A 34 5.62 26.92 -9.58
N GLN A 35 5.22 28.19 -9.46
CA GLN A 35 4.04 28.75 -10.10
C GLN A 35 4.37 30.13 -10.67
N ILE A 36 3.80 30.42 -11.84
CA ILE A 36 3.87 31.75 -12.46
C ILE A 36 2.48 32.08 -12.98
N ARG A 37 2.01 33.32 -12.79
CA ARG A 37 0.70 33.76 -13.29
C ARG A 37 0.92 34.61 -14.53
N ILE A 38 0.16 34.31 -15.58
CA ILE A 38 0.20 35.06 -16.83
C ILE A 38 -1.21 35.59 -17.08
N ARG A 39 -1.33 36.90 -17.26
CA ARG A 39 -2.60 37.58 -17.48
C ARG A 39 -2.56 38.32 -18.81
N PHE A 40 -3.46 37.94 -19.71
CA PHE A 40 -3.70 38.70 -20.94
C PHE A 40 -4.84 39.68 -20.70
N VAL A 41 -4.59 40.95 -20.96
CA VAL A 41 -5.56 42.03 -20.86
C VAL A 41 -5.76 42.59 -22.26
N SER A 42 -7.02 42.64 -22.70
CA SER A 42 -7.43 43.14 -24.02
C SER A 42 -8.61 44.08 -23.85
N ASP A 43 -8.79 45.04 -24.75
CA ASP A 43 -10.05 45.80 -24.87
C ASP A 43 -11.04 45.12 -25.86
N GLU A 44 -12.19 45.75 -26.10
CA GLU A 44 -13.24 45.23 -27.01
C GLU A 44 -12.90 45.39 -28.51
N TYR A 45 -11.73 45.97 -28.84
CA TYR A 45 -11.29 46.20 -30.20
C TYR A 45 -10.43 45.02 -30.65
N PHE A 46 -10.97 44.12 -31.47
CA PHE A 46 -10.23 42.97 -32.01
C PHE A 46 -9.57 43.31 -33.37
N PRO A 47 -8.28 43.67 -33.44
CA PRO A 47 -7.57 43.74 -34.71
C PRO A 47 -7.28 42.33 -35.26
N SER A 48 -7.16 42.23 -36.58
CA SER A 48 -6.93 41.02 -37.37
C SER A 48 -5.52 40.41 -37.25
N GLU A 49 -4.74 40.78 -36.23
CA GLU A 49 -3.34 40.38 -36.05
C GLU A 49 -3.19 39.20 -35.09
N PRO A 50 -2.15 38.36 -35.23
CA PRO A 50 -1.89 37.25 -34.32
C PRO A 50 -1.57 37.79 -32.92
N GLY A 51 -2.20 37.20 -31.89
CA GLY A 51 -2.02 37.57 -30.48
C GLY A 51 -0.65 37.16 -29.90
N PHE A 52 -0.62 36.83 -28.60
CA PHE A 52 0.63 36.55 -27.89
C PHE A 52 0.99 35.05 -27.92
N CYS A 53 2.28 34.74 -28.07
CA CYS A 53 2.83 33.40 -27.97
C CYS A 53 3.82 33.31 -26.80
N ILE A 54 3.73 32.23 -26.01
CA ILE A 54 4.54 32.02 -24.82
C ILE A 54 5.27 30.70 -24.94
N HIS A 55 6.59 30.76 -24.74
CA HIS A 55 7.45 29.59 -24.64
C HIS A 55 7.93 29.47 -23.19
N TYR A 56 7.72 28.31 -22.59
CA TYR A 56 8.19 28.04 -21.24
C TYR A 56 9.07 26.79 -21.22
N THR A 57 9.97 26.74 -20.25
CA THR A 57 10.79 25.56 -19.98
C THR A 57 10.88 25.39 -18.47
N LEU A 58 10.56 24.19 -18.00
CA LEU A 58 10.70 23.86 -16.58
C LEU A 58 12.19 23.77 -16.26
N LEU A 59 12.65 24.63 -15.36
CA LEU A 59 14.00 24.54 -14.81
C LEU A 59 13.96 23.55 -13.65
N MET A 60 14.49 22.35 -13.86
CA MET A 60 14.80 21.46 -12.76
C MET A 60 16.01 22.04 -12.02
N PRO A 61 15.97 22.20 -10.69
CA PRO A 61 17.14 22.62 -9.94
C PRO A 61 18.27 21.62 -10.24
N HIS A 62 19.40 22.12 -10.74
CA HIS A 62 20.62 21.32 -10.80
C HIS A 62 20.96 20.90 -9.38
N HIS A 63 20.77 19.61 -9.09
CA HIS A 63 21.16 18.98 -7.84
C HIS A 63 22.64 19.27 -7.58
N THR A 64 22.90 20.26 -6.73
CA THR A 64 24.20 20.41 -6.10
C THR A 64 24.06 19.70 -4.76
N GLU A 65 24.80 18.60 -4.63
CA GLU A 65 24.96 17.79 -3.42
C GLU A 65 23.73 16.97 -3.02
N ALA A 66 23.86 15.64 -3.13
CA ALA A 66 22.84 14.69 -2.72
C ALA A 66 22.50 14.91 -1.24
N PRO A 67 21.26 15.31 -0.90
CA PRO A 67 20.84 15.33 0.50
C PRO A 67 20.80 13.87 0.97
N SER A 68 21.27 13.64 2.19
CA SER A 68 21.04 12.38 2.90
C SER A 68 19.58 11.93 2.76
N PRO A 69 19.29 10.62 2.62
CA PRO A 69 17.94 10.08 2.39
C PRO A 69 16.90 10.43 3.49
N SER A 70 17.33 11.09 4.56
CA SER A 70 16.51 11.67 5.63
C SER A 70 15.87 13.03 5.31
N LEU A 71 16.17 13.67 4.17
CA LEU A 71 15.68 15.03 3.84
C LEU A 71 14.73 15.11 2.63
N LEU A 72 14.47 14.00 1.93
CA LEU A 72 13.51 13.96 0.83
C LEU A 72 12.12 13.58 1.35
N PRO A 73 11.03 14.19 0.83
CA PRO A 73 9.69 13.73 1.14
C PRO A 73 9.53 12.27 0.68
N PRO A 74 8.79 11.42 1.42
CA PRO A 74 8.68 10.00 1.09
C PRO A 74 8.15 9.72 -0.32
N SER A 75 7.32 10.61 -0.85
CA SER A 75 6.81 10.57 -2.23
C SER A 75 7.90 10.73 -3.32
N ALA A 76 9.09 11.23 -2.97
CA ALA A 76 10.22 11.42 -3.87
C ALA A 76 11.26 10.27 -3.80
N LEU A 77 10.99 9.21 -3.02
CA LEU A 77 11.87 8.04 -2.94
C LEU A 77 11.85 7.21 -4.24
N PRO A 78 12.94 6.50 -4.58
CA PRO A 78 12.95 5.55 -5.69
C PRO A 78 11.79 4.54 -5.56
N LEU A 79 11.19 4.17 -6.69
CA LEU A 79 9.96 3.37 -6.73
C LEU A 79 10.07 2.06 -5.94
N ASP A 80 11.21 1.37 -6.00
CA ASP A 80 11.44 0.12 -5.27
C ASP A 80 11.47 0.33 -3.75
N VAL A 81 12.06 1.44 -3.29
CA VAL A 81 12.10 1.82 -1.87
C VAL A 81 10.70 2.19 -1.40
N LEU A 82 9.96 2.95 -2.22
CA LEU A 82 8.60 3.35 -1.93
C LEU A 82 7.67 2.13 -1.85
N ASN A 83 7.79 1.18 -2.76
CA ASN A 83 7.00 -0.06 -2.75
C ASN A 83 7.20 -0.85 -1.44
N ASN A 84 8.44 -0.96 -0.97
CA ASN A 84 8.74 -1.61 0.31
C ASN A 84 8.15 -0.85 1.51
N ALA A 85 8.17 0.48 1.49
CA ALA A 85 7.55 1.31 2.52
C ALA A 85 6.02 1.14 2.52
N VAL A 86 5.38 1.19 1.34
CA VAL A 86 3.93 1.04 1.14
C VAL A 86 3.42 -0.29 1.70
N ALA A 87 4.19 -1.38 1.51
CA ALA A 87 3.82 -2.71 2.00
C ALA A 87 3.58 -2.75 3.52
N GLY A 88 4.27 -1.91 4.29
CA GLY A 88 4.20 -1.86 5.75
C GLY A 88 2.95 -1.19 6.35
N PHE A 89 2.19 -0.40 5.57
CA PHE A 89 1.02 0.32 6.09
C PHE A 89 -0.25 -0.52 6.04
N SER A 90 -1.03 -0.56 7.13
CA SER A 90 -2.30 -1.31 7.19
C SER A 90 -3.51 -0.54 6.67
N THR A 91 -3.44 0.80 6.64
CA THR A 91 -4.56 1.65 6.21
C THR A 91 -4.13 2.60 5.10
N VAL A 92 -5.09 2.98 4.24
CA VAL A 92 -4.90 4.03 3.23
C VAL A 92 -4.60 5.38 3.87
N GLU A 93 -5.20 5.67 5.02
CA GLU A 93 -4.99 6.91 5.77
C GLU A 93 -3.54 7.05 6.23
N ASP A 94 -2.98 6.01 6.86
CA ASP A 94 -1.58 6.02 7.32
C ASP A 94 -0.61 6.07 6.14
N LEU A 95 -0.95 5.40 5.04
CA LEU A 95 -0.17 5.44 3.80
C LEU A 95 -0.10 6.87 3.23
N ILE A 96 -1.25 7.52 3.04
CA ILE A 96 -1.29 8.87 2.44
C ILE A 96 -0.66 9.88 3.39
N ARG A 97 -0.88 9.75 4.71
CA ARG A 97 -0.21 10.58 5.71
C ARG A 97 1.31 10.44 5.64
N TYR A 98 1.83 9.22 5.45
CA TYR A 98 3.26 9.02 5.28
C TYR A 98 3.78 9.66 3.98
N LEU A 99 3.05 9.51 2.87
CA LEU A 99 3.47 10.04 1.58
C LEU A 99 3.49 11.57 1.56
N GLU A 100 2.44 12.22 2.09
CA GLU A 100 2.23 13.66 2.01
C GLU A 100 1.63 14.21 3.33
N PRO A 101 2.46 14.38 4.38
CA PRO A 101 1.98 14.73 5.74
C PRO A 101 1.23 16.06 5.85
N GLU A 102 1.48 17.01 4.95
CA GLU A 102 0.88 18.35 5.00
C GLU A 102 -0.47 18.45 4.26
N ARG A 103 -0.74 17.54 3.31
CA ARG A 103 -1.96 17.58 2.47
C ARG A 103 -2.79 16.30 2.46
N TRP A 104 -2.42 15.28 3.24
CA TRP A 104 -3.07 13.96 3.21
C TRP A 104 -4.60 14.00 3.40
N GLN A 105 -5.13 14.96 4.17
CA GLN A 105 -6.58 15.09 4.38
C GLN A 105 -7.30 15.45 3.09
N LEU A 106 -6.75 16.40 2.32
CA LEU A 106 -7.30 16.81 1.02
C LEU A 106 -7.16 15.67 0.01
N ASP A 107 -6.00 15.01 -0.03
CA ASP A 107 -5.76 13.87 -0.93
C ASP A 107 -6.73 12.71 -0.64
N LEU A 108 -6.99 12.41 0.64
CA LEU A 108 -7.94 11.39 1.05
C LEU A 108 -9.39 11.78 0.70
N GLU A 109 -9.79 13.02 0.94
CA GLU A 109 -11.12 13.53 0.58
C GLU A 109 -11.37 13.49 -0.92
N ASP A 110 -10.39 13.88 -1.74
CA ASP A 110 -10.50 13.86 -3.19
C ASP A 110 -10.60 12.42 -3.73
N LEU A 111 -9.90 11.45 -3.12
CA LEU A 111 -10.00 10.03 -3.48
C LEU A 111 -11.40 9.44 -3.21
N TYR A 112 -12.04 9.84 -2.12
CA TYR A 112 -13.39 9.37 -1.77
C TYR A 112 -14.51 10.24 -2.37
N ARG A 113 -14.18 11.37 -2.98
CA ARG A 113 -15.17 12.23 -3.64
C ARG A 113 -15.76 11.50 -4.85
N PRO A 114 -17.10 11.28 -4.91
CA PRO A 114 -17.72 10.61 -6.04
C PRO A 114 -17.49 11.41 -7.33
N THR A 115 -16.95 10.75 -8.35
CA THR A 115 -16.62 11.37 -9.64
C THR A 115 -17.88 11.58 -10.46
N TRP A 116 -18.64 12.65 -10.18
CA TRP A 116 -19.84 13.00 -10.95
C TRP A 116 -19.54 13.63 -12.33
N GLN A 117 -18.26 13.77 -12.71
CA GLN A 117 -17.86 14.63 -13.83
C GLN A 117 -17.67 13.95 -15.20
N LEU A 118 -18.05 12.68 -15.37
CA LEU A 118 -17.89 11.96 -16.66
C LEU A 118 -19.12 11.17 -17.15
N LEU A 119 -20.31 11.41 -16.59
CA LEU A 119 -21.55 10.88 -17.16
C LEU A 119 -22.20 11.88 -18.12
N GLY A 120 -21.75 11.84 -19.37
CA GLY A 120 -22.63 12.19 -20.50
C GLY A 120 -23.86 11.27 -20.47
N LYS A 121 -25.03 11.79 -20.88
CA LYS A 121 -26.33 11.11 -20.81
C LYS A 121 -26.43 9.89 -21.74
N ALA A 122 -25.71 8.81 -21.45
CA ALA A 122 -25.90 7.52 -22.07
C ALA A 122 -25.56 6.42 -21.06
N TYR A 123 -26.52 5.52 -20.85
CA TYR A 123 -26.42 4.30 -20.03
C TYR A 123 -26.36 4.48 -18.50
N ILE A 124 -27.51 4.80 -17.91
CA ILE A 124 -27.83 4.35 -16.55
C ILE A 124 -28.28 2.89 -16.65
N HIS A 125 -27.33 1.97 -16.63
CA HIS A 125 -27.58 0.60 -16.19
C HIS A 125 -26.66 0.29 -15.01
N GLY A 126 -27.22 0.41 -13.81
CA GLY A 126 -27.02 -0.56 -12.73
C GLY A 126 -25.65 -0.70 -12.07
N ARG A 127 -24.61 0.06 -12.42
CA ARG A 127 -23.37 0.05 -11.62
C ARG A 127 -23.55 0.94 -10.40
N LYS A 128 -24.05 0.36 -9.30
CA LYS A 128 -23.80 0.90 -7.96
C LYS A 128 -22.28 1.08 -7.84
N SER A 129 -21.80 2.32 -7.94
CA SER A 129 -20.44 2.70 -7.58
C SER A 129 -20.30 2.46 -6.08
N ARG A 130 -20.13 1.20 -5.68
CA ARG A 130 -19.63 0.88 -4.35
C ARG A 130 -18.18 1.32 -4.38
N VAL A 131 -17.90 2.44 -3.72
CA VAL A 131 -16.54 2.80 -3.33
C VAL A 131 -15.93 1.53 -2.73
N VAL A 132 -14.92 0.98 -3.41
CA VAL A 132 -14.23 -0.21 -2.93
C VAL A 132 -13.43 0.22 -1.72
N ASP A 133 -13.71 -0.37 -0.56
CA ASP A 133 -12.90 -0.14 0.64
C ASP A 133 -11.56 -0.86 0.46
N LEU A 134 -10.53 -0.07 0.16
CA LEU A 134 -9.17 -0.55 -0.06
C LEU A 134 -8.57 -1.17 1.21
N ASN A 135 -8.99 -0.74 2.40
CA ASN A 135 -8.54 -1.34 3.66
C ASN A 135 -9.11 -2.76 3.80
N LEU A 136 -10.40 -2.94 3.49
CA LEU A 136 -11.02 -4.27 3.47
C LEU A 136 -10.34 -5.19 2.47
N LEU A 137 -10.06 -4.70 1.25
CA LEU A 137 -9.38 -5.48 0.22
C LEU A 137 -7.98 -5.93 0.67
N LYS A 138 -7.25 -5.06 1.40
CA LYS A 138 -5.94 -5.40 1.98
C LYS A 138 -6.07 -6.51 3.04
N GLU A 139 -7.04 -6.41 3.93
CA GLU A 139 -7.27 -7.42 4.98
C GLU A 139 -7.71 -8.77 4.39
N GLU A 140 -8.54 -8.77 3.34
CA GLU A 140 -8.88 -9.98 2.60
C GLU A 140 -7.63 -10.63 1.99
N ALA A 141 -6.77 -9.86 1.31
CA ALA A 141 -5.51 -10.37 0.78
C ALA A 141 -4.59 -10.93 1.88
N ARG A 142 -4.55 -10.27 3.04
CA ARG A 142 -3.78 -10.71 4.21
C ARG A 142 -4.29 -12.05 4.77
N LEU A 143 -5.60 -12.26 4.83
CA LEU A 143 -6.20 -13.53 5.28
C LEU A 143 -5.74 -14.71 4.41
N TYR A 144 -5.61 -14.49 3.10
CA TYR A 144 -5.15 -15.52 2.16
C TYR A 144 -3.62 -15.64 2.05
N SER A 145 -2.89 -14.67 2.59
CA SER A 145 -1.42 -14.69 2.71
C SER A 145 -0.94 -15.59 3.86
N CYS A 146 0.38 -15.71 4.00
CA CYS A 146 1.05 -16.51 5.02
C CYS A 146 0.65 -16.10 6.44
N THR A 147 -0.22 -16.88 7.08
CA THR A 147 -0.83 -16.61 8.39
C THR A 147 -1.09 -17.89 9.19
N PRO A 148 -1.22 -17.80 10.53
CA PRO A 148 -1.65 -18.93 11.36
C PRO A 148 -3.11 -19.35 11.12
N ARG A 149 -3.32 -20.56 10.59
CA ARG A 149 -4.64 -21.10 10.24
C ARG A 149 -5.00 -22.34 11.06
N ASN A 150 -6.30 -22.60 11.18
CA ASN A 150 -6.82 -23.76 11.87
C ASN A 150 -6.64 -25.00 10.99
N PHE A 151 -5.97 -26.02 11.53
CA PHE A 151 -5.81 -27.34 10.92
C PHE A 151 -6.30 -28.41 11.89
N SER A 152 -7.05 -29.39 11.39
CA SER A 152 -7.38 -30.59 12.14
C SER A 152 -6.21 -31.57 12.07
N VAL A 153 -5.67 -31.96 13.23
CA VAL A 153 -4.56 -32.92 13.31
C VAL A 153 -4.97 -34.16 14.09
N SER A 154 -4.48 -35.32 13.65
CA SER A 154 -4.68 -36.61 14.31
C SER A 154 -3.77 -36.73 15.53
N LEU A 155 -4.35 -36.94 16.72
CA LEU A 155 -3.57 -37.09 17.96
C LEU A 155 -2.63 -38.28 17.91
N ARG A 156 -3.00 -39.32 17.17
CA ARG A 156 -2.17 -40.52 16.99
C ARG A 156 -0.88 -40.19 16.25
N GLU A 157 -0.99 -39.42 15.17
CA GLU A 157 0.13 -39.02 14.31
C GLU A 157 1.02 -37.99 15.00
N GLU A 158 0.42 -36.96 15.60
CA GLU A 158 1.14 -35.89 16.30
C GLU A 158 1.93 -36.43 17.51
N LEU A 159 1.33 -37.32 18.30
CA LEU A 159 1.97 -37.88 19.50
C LEU A 159 2.77 -39.15 19.21
N LYS A 160 2.75 -39.66 17.97
CA LYS A 160 3.42 -40.89 17.53
C LYS A 160 3.12 -42.10 18.42
N ARG A 161 1.87 -42.23 18.89
CA ARG A 161 1.41 -43.32 19.78
C ARG A 161 0.59 -44.33 18.98
N THR A 162 0.90 -45.62 19.11
CA THR A 162 0.13 -46.70 18.47
C THR A 162 -0.61 -47.60 19.46
N ASP A 163 -0.25 -47.52 20.74
CA ASP A 163 -0.75 -48.30 21.87
C ASP A 163 -1.96 -47.66 22.58
N THR A 164 -2.36 -46.49 22.11
CA THR A 164 -3.29 -45.61 22.81
C THR A 164 -4.33 -45.06 21.82
N ILE A 165 -5.60 -45.05 22.22
CA ILE A 165 -6.69 -44.40 21.49
C ILE A 165 -7.08 -43.13 22.25
N PHE A 166 -7.30 -42.04 21.52
CA PHE A 166 -7.73 -40.76 22.09
C PHE A 166 -9.16 -40.43 21.69
N TRP A 167 -9.90 -39.74 22.56
CA TRP A 167 -11.18 -39.13 22.25
C TRP A 167 -11.19 -37.65 22.67
N PRO A 168 -11.45 -36.71 21.74
CA PRO A 168 -11.62 -36.94 20.29
C PRO A 168 -10.33 -37.44 19.61
N LEU A 169 -10.44 -38.01 18.40
CA LEU A 169 -9.28 -38.52 17.64
C LEU A 169 -8.44 -37.38 17.04
N CYS A 170 -9.07 -36.26 16.72
CA CYS A 170 -8.43 -35.09 16.12
C CYS A 170 -8.71 -33.84 16.95
N LEU A 171 -7.76 -32.90 16.96
CA LEU A 171 -7.92 -31.57 17.56
C LEU A 171 -7.56 -30.48 16.55
N LEU A 172 -8.06 -29.27 16.81
CA LEU A 172 -7.71 -28.08 16.02
C LEU A 172 -6.44 -27.46 16.56
N VAL A 173 -5.44 -27.32 15.70
CA VAL A 173 -4.19 -26.61 16.00
C VAL A 173 -3.99 -25.45 15.03
N LYS A 174 -3.12 -24.52 15.39
CA LYS A 174 -2.67 -23.47 14.47
C LYS A 174 -1.43 -23.94 13.71
N ARG A 175 -1.48 -23.90 12.37
CA ARG A 175 -0.32 -24.10 11.50
C ARG A 175 -0.21 -22.96 10.49
N CYS A 176 1.00 -22.65 10.05
CA CYS A 176 1.21 -21.65 9.03
C CYS A 176 0.68 -22.14 7.70
N GLY A 177 -0.07 -21.30 7.00
CA GLY A 177 -0.61 -21.60 5.67
C GLY A 177 -0.95 -20.33 4.90
N GLY A 178 -1.29 -20.50 3.63
CA GLY A 178 -1.44 -19.39 2.69
C GLY A 178 -0.28 -19.32 1.70
N ASN A 179 -0.25 -18.26 0.89
CA ASN A 179 0.82 -18.03 -0.09
C ASN A 179 1.70 -16.85 0.32
N CYS A 180 2.82 -16.69 -0.39
CA CYS A 180 3.77 -15.61 -0.20
C CYS A 180 3.70 -14.55 -1.31
N ALA A 181 2.49 -14.33 -1.87
CA ALA A 181 2.30 -13.41 -2.98
C ALA A 181 2.54 -11.93 -2.60
N CYS A 182 2.34 -11.57 -1.32
CA CYS A 182 2.48 -10.20 -0.80
C CYS A 182 3.83 -9.90 -0.14
N CYS A 183 4.88 -10.64 -0.52
CA CYS A 183 6.23 -10.41 -0.03
C CYS A 183 6.87 -9.14 -0.63
N GLN A 184 7.98 -8.67 -0.03
CA GLN A 184 8.64 -7.44 -0.44
C GLN A 184 9.45 -7.53 -1.76
N GLN A 185 10.02 -8.69 -2.14
CA GLN A 185 10.93 -8.79 -3.31
C GLN A 185 10.95 -10.16 -4.00
N SER A 186 10.72 -10.20 -5.33
CA SER A 186 11.02 -11.31 -6.26
C SER A 186 10.80 -12.73 -5.70
N CYS A 187 9.56 -13.04 -5.33
CA CYS A 187 9.20 -14.23 -4.55
C CYS A 187 8.91 -15.47 -5.37
N ASN A 188 9.83 -15.80 -6.27
CA ASN A 188 9.68 -16.96 -7.14
C ASN A 188 9.84 -18.28 -6.36
N GLU A 189 10.60 -18.26 -5.24
CA GLU A 189 10.82 -19.42 -4.35
C GLU A 189 10.67 -19.03 -2.88
N CYS A 190 9.42 -18.83 -2.41
CA CYS A 190 9.14 -18.55 -1.00
C CYS A 190 8.28 -19.62 -0.34
N GLN A 191 8.54 -19.84 0.95
CA GLN A 191 7.77 -20.76 1.78
C GLN A 191 7.21 -20.03 3.00
N CYS A 192 5.96 -20.33 3.33
CA CYS A 192 5.30 -19.85 4.53
C CYS A 192 5.73 -20.71 5.73
N VAL A 193 6.49 -20.14 6.64
CA VAL A 193 7.09 -20.87 7.78
C VAL A 193 6.73 -20.22 9.11
N PRO A 194 6.69 -20.99 10.21
CA PRO A 194 6.48 -20.42 11.54
C PRO A 194 7.71 -19.63 12.00
N THR A 195 7.47 -18.43 12.52
CA THR A 195 8.47 -17.64 13.24
C THR A 195 8.35 -17.81 14.76
N LYS A 196 7.16 -18.22 15.24
CA LYS A 196 6.90 -18.49 16.64
C LYS A 196 6.01 -19.70 16.80
N VAL A 197 6.47 -20.67 17.59
CA VAL A 197 5.74 -21.90 17.93
C VAL A 197 5.56 -21.98 19.43
N THR A 198 4.37 -22.36 19.88
CA THR A 198 4.05 -22.59 21.29
C THR A 198 3.46 -23.97 21.49
N LYS A 199 3.72 -24.59 22.64
CA LYS A 199 3.10 -25.85 23.04
C LYS A 199 1.89 -25.56 23.91
N LYS A 200 0.73 -26.08 23.51
CA LYS A 200 -0.53 -25.95 24.26
C LYS A 200 -1.02 -27.33 24.67
N TYR A 201 -1.45 -27.45 25.91
CA TYR A 201 -1.97 -28.70 26.47
C TYR A 201 -3.48 -28.78 26.27
N HIS A 202 -3.95 -29.93 25.84
CA HIS A 202 -5.36 -30.19 25.60
C HIS A 202 -5.79 -31.41 26.40
N GLU A 203 -6.79 -31.25 27.25
CA GLU A 203 -7.35 -32.38 27.99
C GLU A 203 -8.14 -33.29 27.04
N VAL A 204 -7.78 -34.57 27.02
CA VAL A 204 -8.42 -35.59 26.18
C VAL A 204 -8.67 -36.87 26.96
N LEU A 205 -9.64 -37.65 26.51
CA LEU A 205 -9.86 -38.99 27.04
C LEU A 205 -8.87 -39.97 26.38
N GLN A 206 -8.04 -40.61 27.21
CA GLN A 206 -7.12 -41.65 26.81
C GLN A 206 -7.70 -43.03 27.11
N LEU A 207 -7.68 -43.92 26.11
CA LEU A 207 -8.10 -45.31 26.20
C LEU A 207 -6.92 -46.23 25.89
N LYS A 208 -6.51 -47.05 26.87
CA LYS A 208 -5.40 -48.01 26.74
C LYS A 208 -5.87 -49.44 26.96
N PRO A 209 -5.47 -50.43 26.11
CA PRO A 209 -5.76 -51.83 26.36
C PRO A 209 -5.18 -52.30 27.70
N ARG A 210 -5.95 -53.06 28.50
CA ARG A 210 -5.41 -53.71 29.70
C ARG A 210 -4.72 -55.02 29.32
N ILE A 211 -3.52 -55.25 29.83
CA ILE A 211 -2.81 -56.53 29.65
C ILE A 211 -3.48 -57.57 30.57
N GLY A 212 -3.95 -58.69 30.00
CA GLY A 212 -4.46 -59.85 30.74
C GLY A 212 -5.93 -59.79 31.19
N VAL A 213 -6.63 -58.66 31.04
CA VAL A 213 -8.07 -58.53 31.36
C VAL A 213 -8.80 -57.90 30.17
N ARG A 214 -9.96 -58.46 29.78
CA ARG A 214 -10.82 -57.87 28.74
C ARG A 214 -11.26 -56.46 29.18
N GLY A 215 -10.85 -55.43 28.44
CA GLY A 215 -11.32 -54.04 28.63
C GLY A 215 -10.27 -52.97 28.35
N LEU A 216 -10.73 -51.71 28.30
CA LEU A 216 -9.90 -50.52 28.13
C LEU A 216 -9.79 -49.74 29.45
N HIS A 217 -8.56 -49.45 29.87
CA HIS A 217 -8.27 -48.43 30.89
C HIS A 217 -8.59 -47.05 30.32
N LYS A 218 -9.31 -46.22 31.10
CA LYS A 218 -9.78 -44.89 30.68
C LYS A 218 -9.24 -43.86 31.66
N SER A 219 -8.65 -42.78 31.16
CA SER A 219 -8.14 -41.69 31.98
C SER A 219 -8.15 -40.38 31.20
N LEU A 220 -8.44 -39.27 31.87
CA LEU A 220 -8.20 -37.95 31.30
C LEU A 220 -6.69 -37.67 31.30
N THR A 221 -6.18 -37.05 30.25
CA THR A 221 -4.77 -36.69 30.13
C THR A 221 -4.60 -35.44 29.28
N ASP A 222 -3.63 -34.63 29.64
CA ASP A 222 -3.25 -33.46 28.87
C ASP A 222 -2.23 -33.84 27.81
N VAL A 223 -2.59 -33.63 26.54
CA VAL A 223 -1.69 -33.87 25.41
C VAL A 223 -1.09 -32.54 24.92
N PRO A 224 0.24 -32.46 24.77
CA PRO A 224 0.89 -31.28 24.23
C PRO A 224 0.78 -31.27 22.71
N LEU A 225 0.29 -30.18 22.13
CA LEU A 225 0.28 -29.93 20.69
C LEU A 225 1.00 -28.62 20.35
N GLU A 226 1.67 -28.60 19.20
CA GLU A 226 2.38 -27.41 18.71
C GLU A 226 1.45 -26.52 17.88
N HIS A 227 1.44 -25.24 18.24
CA HIS A 227 0.69 -24.17 17.58
C HIS A 227 1.66 -23.14 17.04
N HIS A 228 1.53 -22.83 15.75
CA HIS A 228 2.22 -21.71 15.14
C HIS A 228 1.45 -20.44 15.52
N GLU A 229 2.07 -19.53 16.27
CA GLU A 229 1.46 -18.26 16.70
C GLU A 229 1.76 -17.12 15.73
N GLU A 230 2.92 -17.17 15.08
CA GLU A 230 3.36 -16.17 14.09
C GLU A 230 3.98 -16.90 12.89
N CYS A 231 3.76 -16.35 11.69
CA CYS A 231 4.20 -16.92 10.41
C CYS A 231 4.80 -15.82 9.54
N ASP A 232 5.79 -16.18 8.73
CA ASP A 232 6.39 -15.27 7.76
C ASP A 232 6.84 -16.00 6.49
N CYS A 233 7.02 -15.23 5.43
CA CYS A 233 7.47 -15.70 4.13
C CYS A 233 8.99 -15.66 4.05
N VAL A 234 9.62 -16.84 3.99
CA VAL A 234 11.06 -16.96 3.79
C VAL A 234 11.32 -17.30 2.33
N CYS A 235 12.04 -16.40 1.65
CA CYS A 235 12.35 -16.48 0.23
C CYS A 235 13.83 -16.79 0.03
N LYS A 236 14.15 -17.70 -0.90
CA LYS A 236 15.54 -17.83 -1.34
C LYS A 236 15.92 -16.59 -2.14
N ARG A 237 16.98 -15.91 -1.71
CA ARG A 237 17.55 -14.81 -2.49
C ARG A 237 18.28 -15.44 -3.68
N ASN A 238 17.93 -15.06 -4.91
CA ASN A 238 18.84 -15.28 -6.03
C ASN A 238 20.04 -14.36 -5.80
N THR A 239 21.08 -14.87 -5.15
CA THR A 239 22.42 -14.32 -5.29
C THR A 239 22.90 -14.66 -6.69
N GLU A 240 22.48 -13.87 -7.67
CA GLU A 240 23.27 -13.69 -8.88
C GLU A 240 24.46 -12.80 -8.49
N GLY A 241 25.66 -13.38 -8.59
CA GLY A 241 26.93 -12.69 -8.46
C GLY A 241 27.30 -11.93 -9.72
#